data_AF-A0A5C6NQ98-F1
#
_entry.id   AF-A0A5C6NQ98-F1
#
_cell.length_a   1.000
_cell.length_b   1.000
_cell.length_c   1.000
_cell.angle_alpha   90.00
_cell.angle_beta   90.00
_cell.angle_gamma   90.00
#
_symmetry.space_group_name_H-M   'P 1'
#
loop_
_entity.id
_entity.type
_entity.pdbx_description
1 polymer ?
#
loop_
_entity_poly.entity_id
_entity_poly.type
_entity_poly.pdbx_seq_one_letter_code
_entity_poly.pdbx_strand_id
1 'polypeptide(L)'
;MAKNLSDGAKDDLSQLTDEELLRCSKDELLRRLRRVDGEKMNLMIEHGNMMKDINRRLQMHLHEIRSLKEINQKLQDDNHELRELCCFLDDDRQKGKKLSREWQRFGRYTASALWKEVGTYMMKLKELEANQDTVLRENSELKEIILMLDEERNGAGSRSSIDSQSSLTNLNGGTGTVRDVGDGSSTSSTGSAGSPDHHNHNHNHIHKPTAENSKLGPTMRRSMDDLSAPHHHRSIPNGLNGE
;
A
#
# COMPACT_ATOMS: atom_id res chain seq x y z
N MET A 1 44.13 -61.92 4.97
CA MET A 1 44.23 -63.27 4.40
C MET A 1 44.40 -63.12 2.89
N ALA A 2 45.61 -63.38 2.40
CA ALA A 2 45.95 -63.32 0.99
C ALA A 2 45.36 -64.53 0.28
N LYS A 3 44.39 -64.33 -0.61
CA LYS A 3 43.92 -65.39 -1.51
C LYS A 3 44.87 -65.46 -2.69
N ASN A 4 45.43 -66.66 -2.89
CA ASN A 4 46.31 -67.02 -3.99
C ASN A 4 45.72 -66.59 -5.35
N LEU A 5 46.42 -65.68 -6.03
CA LEU A 5 46.06 -65.11 -7.34
C LEU A 5 46.79 -65.78 -8.52
N SER A 6 47.44 -66.92 -8.30
CA SER A 6 48.45 -67.43 -9.25
C SER A 6 48.08 -68.70 -10.02
N ASP A 7 46.81 -69.11 -10.06
CA ASP A 7 46.37 -70.28 -10.87
C ASP A 7 45.52 -69.90 -12.10
N GLY A 8 45.16 -68.62 -12.26
CA GLY A 8 44.36 -68.15 -13.39
C GLY A 8 45.18 -67.80 -14.65
N ALA A 9 46.51 -67.73 -14.56
CA ALA A 9 47.35 -67.22 -15.65
C ALA A 9 47.73 -68.25 -16.72
N LYS A 10 47.50 -69.56 -16.49
CA LYS A 10 47.85 -70.64 -17.45
C LYS A 10 46.66 -71.22 -18.22
N ASP A 11 45.45 -70.74 -17.92
CA ASP A 11 44.19 -71.33 -18.38
C ASP A 11 43.39 -70.42 -19.31
N ASP A 12 43.96 -69.27 -19.65
CA ASP A 12 43.38 -68.33 -20.59
C ASP A 12 43.61 -68.86 -22.01
N LEU A 13 42.57 -69.43 -22.61
CA LEU A 13 42.59 -69.99 -23.97
C LEU A 13 43.15 -69.01 -25.01
N SER A 14 43.08 -67.71 -24.74
CA SER A 14 43.60 -66.62 -25.57
C SER A 14 45.14 -66.46 -25.51
N GLN A 15 45.80 -67.02 -24.49
CA GLN A 15 47.24 -66.92 -24.27
C GLN A 15 48.00 -68.18 -24.70
N LEU A 16 47.30 -69.26 -25.08
CA LEU A 16 47.90 -70.47 -25.61
C LEU A 16 48.10 -70.37 -27.13
N THR A 17 49.26 -70.82 -27.59
CA THR A 17 49.54 -70.94 -29.02
C THR A 17 48.80 -72.13 -29.63
N ASP A 18 48.51 -72.08 -30.94
CA ASP A 18 47.81 -73.16 -31.65
C ASP A 18 48.49 -74.53 -31.46
N GLU A 19 49.83 -74.56 -31.41
CA GLU A 19 50.62 -75.78 -31.18
C GLU A 19 50.45 -76.39 -29.78
N GLU A 20 50.13 -75.58 -28.78
CA GLU A 20 49.87 -76.03 -27.41
C GLU A 20 48.42 -76.50 -27.26
N LEU A 21 47.48 -75.89 -27.98
CA LEU A 21 46.11 -76.38 -28.09
C LEU A 21 46.04 -77.75 -28.75
N LEU A 22 46.80 -77.97 -29.82
CA LEU A 22 46.89 -79.24 -30.55
C LEU A 22 47.44 -80.39 -29.70
N ARG A 23 48.26 -80.08 -28.69
CA ARG A 23 48.81 -81.06 -27.72
C ARG A 23 47.84 -81.40 -26.59
N CYS A 24 46.76 -80.64 -26.41
CA CYS A 24 45.77 -80.89 -25.37
C CYS A 24 44.84 -82.06 -25.73
N SER A 25 44.43 -82.81 -24.71
CA SER A 25 43.39 -83.84 -24.90
C SER A 25 42.03 -83.19 -25.16
N LYS A 26 41.16 -83.90 -25.90
CA LYS A 26 39.78 -83.48 -26.18
C LYS A 26 39.01 -83.10 -24.91
N ASP A 27 39.17 -83.89 -23.84
CA ASP A 27 38.47 -83.66 -22.56
C ASP A 27 38.98 -82.44 -21.80
N GLU A 28 40.26 -82.08 -21.98
CA GLU A 28 40.83 -80.87 -21.40
C GLU A 28 40.37 -79.62 -22.13
N LEU A 29 40.35 -79.64 -23.47
CA LEU A 29 39.77 -78.57 -24.27
C LEU A 29 38.29 -78.35 -23.95
N LEU A 30 37.50 -79.43 -23.80
CA LEU A 30 36.09 -79.34 -23.39
C LEU A 30 35.90 -78.75 -22.00
N ARG A 31 36.76 -79.09 -21.02
CA ARG A 31 36.71 -78.50 -19.67
C ARG A 31 37.06 -77.01 -19.69
N ARG A 32 38.10 -76.61 -20.43
CA ARG A 32 38.50 -75.20 -20.57
C ARG A 32 37.43 -74.38 -21.27
N LEU A 33 36.85 -74.89 -22.37
CA LEU A 33 35.74 -74.24 -23.08
C LEU A 33 34.54 -74.00 -22.15
N ARG A 34 34.07 -75.03 -21.44
CA ARG A 34 32.93 -74.90 -20.50
C ARG A 34 33.20 -73.89 -19.39
N ARG A 35 34.45 -73.76 -18.95
CA ARG A 35 34.85 -72.78 -17.93
C ARG A 35 34.76 -71.35 -18.48
N VAL A 36 35.38 -71.09 -19.64
CA VAL A 36 35.33 -69.78 -20.30
C VAL A 36 33.89 -69.38 -20.66
N ASP A 37 33.06 -70.33 -21.12
CA ASP A 37 31.63 -70.07 -21.36
C ASP A 37 30.89 -69.67 -20.07
N GLY A 38 31.20 -70.32 -18.95
CA GLY A 38 30.66 -69.96 -17.63
C GLY A 38 31.12 -68.59 -17.15
N GLU A 39 32.39 -68.27 -17.31
CA GLU A 39 32.97 -66.95 -16.97
C GLU A 39 32.37 -65.83 -17.83
N LYS A 40 32.24 -66.07 -19.14
CA LYS A 40 31.57 -65.15 -20.06
C LYS A 40 30.11 -64.91 -19.66
N MET A 41 29.37 -65.97 -19.29
CA MET A 41 28.00 -65.85 -18.79
C MET A 41 27.96 -65.00 -17.51
N ASN A 42 28.85 -65.25 -16.56
CA ASN A 42 28.94 -64.49 -15.32
C ASN A 42 29.26 -63.00 -15.57
N LEU A 43 30.26 -62.71 -16.41
CA LEU A 43 30.60 -61.33 -16.82
C LEU A 43 29.42 -60.62 -17.47
N MET A 44 28.65 -61.32 -18.31
CA MET A 44 27.47 -60.76 -18.96
C MET A 44 26.37 -60.42 -17.93
N ILE A 45 26.19 -61.25 -16.90
CA ILE A 45 25.27 -60.98 -15.78
C ILE A 45 25.75 -59.77 -14.97
N GLU A 46 27.03 -59.72 -14.61
CA GLU A 46 27.62 -58.61 -13.86
C GLU A 46 27.52 -57.29 -14.62
N HIS A 47 27.84 -57.29 -15.91
CA HIS A 47 27.67 -56.13 -16.78
C HIS A 47 26.20 -55.69 -16.85
N GLY A 48 25.26 -56.64 -16.97
CA GLY A 48 23.83 -56.34 -16.93
C GLY A 48 23.38 -55.71 -15.61
N ASN A 49 23.91 -56.18 -14.48
CA ASN A 49 23.64 -55.61 -13.16
C ASN A 49 24.23 -54.22 -13.00
N MET A 50 25.47 -53.99 -13.48
CA MET A 50 26.11 -52.68 -13.48
C MET A 50 25.31 -51.68 -14.30
N MET A 51 24.85 -52.07 -15.49
CA MET A 51 24.03 -51.22 -16.35
C MET A 51 22.69 -50.84 -15.69
N LYS A 52 22.06 -51.80 -14.99
CA LYS A 52 20.84 -51.52 -14.21
C LYS A 52 21.10 -50.51 -13.09
N ASP A 53 22.23 -50.60 -12.38
CA ASP A 53 22.55 -49.65 -11.31
C ASP A 53 22.87 -48.25 -11.86
N ILE A 54 23.63 -48.16 -12.97
CA ILE A 54 23.88 -46.89 -13.67
C ILE A 54 22.57 -46.23 -14.08
N ASN A 55 21.66 -46.99 -14.70
CA ASN A 55 20.35 -46.47 -15.11
C ASN A 55 19.51 -46.03 -13.90
N ARG A 56 19.54 -46.78 -12.79
CA ARG A 56 18.84 -46.41 -11.56
C ARG A 56 19.36 -45.09 -11.01
N ARG A 57 20.68 -44.92 -10.90
CA ARG A 57 21.30 -43.67 -10.42
C ARG A 57 21.01 -42.50 -11.33
N LEU A 58 21.07 -42.70 -12.64
CA LEU A 58 20.72 -41.68 -13.64
C LEU A 58 19.27 -41.20 -13.46
N GLN A 59 18.32 -42.12 -13.27
CA GLN A 59 16.91 -41.76 -13.03
C GLN A 59 16.73 -40.97 -11.73
N MET A 60 17.45 -41.33 -10.67
CA MET A 60 17.44 -40.57 -9.42
C MET A 60 17.95 -39.14 -9.62
N HIS A 61 19.09 -38.96 -10.29
CA HIS A 61 19.62 -37.62 -10.58
C HIS A 61 18.69 -36.80 -11.48
N LEU A 62 18.05 -37.41 -12.47
CA LEU A 62 17.05 -36.73 -13.31
C LEU A 62 15.81 -36.30 -12.52
N HIS A 63 15.41 -37.07 -11.51
CA HIS A 63 14.32 -36.67 -10.62
C HIS A 63 14.73 -35.49 -9.74
N GLU A 64 15.93 -35.52 -9.17
CA GLU A 64 16.45 -34.45 -8.34
C GLU A 64 16.64 -33.15 -9.12
N ILE A 65 17.16 -33.21 -10.35
CA ILE A 65 17.26 -32.05 -11.24
C ILE A 65 15.89 -31.42 -11.49
N ARG A 66 14.82 -32.22 -11.66
CA ARG A 66 13.46 -31.69 -11.83
C ARG A 66 12.96 -31.01 -10.55
N SER A 67 13.14 -31.66 -9.39
CA SER A 67 12.73 -31.09 -8.11
C SER A 67 13.46 -29.78 -7.78
N LEU A 68 14.78 -29.72 -8.03
CA LEU A 68 15.56 -28.50 -7.84
C LEU A 68 15.12 -27.38 -8.77
N LYS A 69 14.71 -27.69 -10.02
CA LYS A 69 14.14 -26.70 -10.94
C LYS A 69 12.83 -26.12 -10.41
N GLU A 70 11.94 -26.95 -9.85
CA GLU A 70 10.68 -26.50 -9.26
C GLU A 70 10.92 -25.56 -8.05
N ILE A 71 11.85 -25.95 -7.16
CA ILE A 71 12.22 -25.11 -6.01
C ILE A 71 12.83 -23.78 -6.48
N ASN A 72 13.71 -23.81 -7.48
CA ASN A 72 14.32 -22.61 -8.03
C ASN A 72 13.28 -21.68 -8.66
N GLN A 73 12.32 -22.23 -9.42
CA GLN A 73 11.22 -21.45 -9.98
C GLN A 73 10.42 -20.76 -8.88
N LYS A 74 10.05 -21.49 -7.83
CA LYS A 74 9.33 -20.90 -6.69
C LYS A 74 10.12 -19.77 -6.04
N LEU A 75 11.43 -19.93 -5.84
CA LEU A 75 12.28 -18.87 -5.28
C LEU A 75 12.38 -17.66 -6.21
N GLN A 76 12.34 -17.85 -7.53
CA GLN A 76 12.29 -16.74 -8.49
C GLN A 76 10.96 -15.99 -8.42
N ASP A 77 9.85 -16.72 -8.31
CA ASP A 77 8.51 -16.14 -8.15
C ASP A 77 8.43 -15.34 -6.84
N ASP A 78 8.84 -15.94 -5.72
CA ASP A 78 8.92 -15.25 -4.42
C ASP A 78 9.83 -14.01 -4.48
N ASN A 79 10.96 -14.08 -5.20
CA ASN A 79 11.86 -12.92 -5.37
C ASN A 79 11.21 -11.81 -6.20
N HIS A 80 10.40 -12.17 -7.20
CA HIS A 80 9.65 -11.21 -8.00
C HIS A 80 8.58 -10.52 -7.16
N GLU A 81 7.78 -11.28 -6.42
CA GLU A 81 6.74 -10.74 -5.52
C GLU A 81 7.34 -9.80 -4.46
N LEU A 82 8.49 -10.15 -3.89
CA LEU A 82 9.20 -9.26 -2.95
C LEU A 82 9.61 -7.93 -3.59
N ARG A 83 10.00 -7.92 -4.86
CA ARG A 83 10.32 -6.68 -5.60
C ARG A 83 9.08 -5.83 -5.82
N GLU A 84 7.96 -6.44 -6.19
CA GLU A 84 6.68 -5.74 -6.34
C GLU A 84 6.22 -5.14 -5.01
N LEU A 85 6.35 -5.89 -3.91
CA LEU A 85 6.03 -5.41 -2.58
C LEU A 85 6.92 -4.21 -2.18
N CYS A 86 8.21 -4.24 -2.51
CA CYS A 86 9.10 -3.10 -2.26
C CYS A 86 8.61 -1.84 -2.99
N CYS A 87 8.23 -1.96 -4.27
CA CYS A 87 7.67 -0.84 -5.03
C CYS A 87 6.38 -0.30 -4.37
N PHE A 88 5.46 -1.19 -3.99
CA PHE A 88 4.22 -0.80 -3.32
C PHE A 88 4.47 -0.04 -2.01
N LEU A 89 5.37 -0.55 -1.17
CA LEU A 89 5.70 0.09 0.12
C LEU A 89 6.39 1.45 -0.09
N ASP A 90 7.21 1.59 -1.13
CA ASP A 90 7.81 2.87 -1.48
C ASP A 90 6.77 3.91 -1.91
N ASP A 91 5.78 3.51 -2.72
CA ASP A 91 4.68 4.38 -3.10
C ASP A 91 3.85 4.82 -1.89
N ASP A 92 3.51 3.90 -1.00
CA ASP A 92 2.77 4.21 0.23
C ASP A 92 3.57 5.11 1.16
N ARG A 93 4.88 4.89 1.28
CA ARG A 93 5.78 5.79 2.00
C ARG A 93 5.76 7.20 1.41
N GLN A 94 5.73 7.34 0.08
CA GLN A 94 5.62 8.66 -0.57
C GLN A 94 4.25 9.30 -0.35
N LYS A 95 3.16 8.54 -0.39
CA LYS A 95 1.80 9.01 -0.04
C LYS A 95 1.76 9.51 1.41
N GLY A 96 2.33 8.77 2.36
CA GLY A 96 2.41 9.17 3.76
C GLY A 96 3.17 10.48 3.95
N LYS A 97 4.28 10.69 3.24
CA LYS A 97 5.02 11.97 3.25
C LYS A 97 4.19 13.13 2.69
N LYS A 98 3.47 12.92 1.59
CA LYS A 98 2.57 13.95 1.01
C LYS A 98 1.47 14.31 2.00
N LEU A 99 0.80 13.30 2.56
CA LEU A 99 -0.26 13.50 3.55
C LEU A 99 0.23 14.28 4.77
N SER A 100 1.40 13.92 5.32
CA SER A 100 2.00 14.65 6.45
C SER A 100 2.23 16.13 6.13
N ARG A 101 2.73 16.44 4.93
CA ARG A 101 2.94 17.83 4.49
C ARG A 101 1.63 18.61 4.37
N GLU A 102 0.61 18.01 3.77
CA GLU A 102 -0.73 18.63 3.66
C GLU A 102 -1.36 18.83 5.04
N TRP A 103 -1.23 17.84 5.93
CA TRP A 103 -1.71 17.94 7.31
C TRP A 103 -1.06 19.09 8.07
N GLN A 104 0.25 19.27 7.92
CA GLN A 104 0.95 20.40 8.51
C GLN A 104 0.49 21.75 7.92
N ARG A 105 0.23 21.83 6.61
CA ARG A 105 -0.30 23.06 5.99
C ARG A 105 -1.70 23.36 6.51
N PHE A 106 -2.57 22.36 6.55
CA PHE A 106 -3.91 22.45 7.11
C PHE A 106 -3.85 22.94 8.55
N GLY A 107 -3.02 22.34 9.40
CA GLY A 107 -2.86 22.75 10.79
C GLY A 107 -2.44 24.22 10.94
N ARG A 108 -1.47 24.69 10.14
CA ARG A 108 -1.05 26.10 10.14
C ARG A 108 -2.16 27.04 9.67
N TYR A 109 -2.87 26.68 8.60
CA TYR A 109 -3.98 27.47 8.07
C TYR A 109 -5.10 27.61 9.10
N THR A 110 -5.58 26.48 9.63
CA THR A 110 -6.68 26.44 10.60
C THR A 110 -6.32 27.19 11.87
N ALA A 111 -5.11 27.03 12.40
CA ALA A 111 -4.66 27.82 13.55
C ALA A 111 -4.70 29.32 13.24
N SER A 112 -4.13 29.74 12.11
CA SER A 112 -4.09 31.16 11.73
C SER A 112 -5.49 31.76 11.54
N ALA A 113 -6.42 31.01 10.95
CA ALA A 113 -7.81 31.41 10.78
C ALA A 113 -8.48 31.61 12.14
N LEU A 114 -8.36 30.64 13.05
CA LEU A 114 -8.93 30.71 14.39
C LEU A 114 -8.36 31.90 15.20
N TRP A 115 -7.04 32.14 15.14
CA TRP A 115 -6.43 33.28 15.81
C TRP A 115 -7.00 34.62 15.33
N LYS A 116 -7.25 34.75 14.02
CA LYS A 116 -7.86 35.95 13.44
C LYS A 116 -9.31 36.12 13.90
N GLU A 117 -10.08 35.05 13.92
CA GLU A 117 -11.48 35.08 14.39
C GLU A 117 -11.56 35.44 15.87
N VAL A 118 -10.75 34.80 16.73
CA VAL A 118 -10.66 35.14 18.16
C VAL A 118 -10.27 36.59 18.35
N GLY A 119 -9.26 37.08 17.61
CA GLY A 119 -8.88 38.49 17.66
C GLY A 119 -10.02 39.43 17.28
N THR A 120 -10.83 39.06 16.28
CA THR A 120 -12.01 39.82 15.85
C THR A 120 -13.08 39.84 16.95
N TYR A 121 -13.36 38.69 17.57
CA TYR A 121 -14.31 38.61 18.69
C TYR A 121 -13.84 39.41 19.91
N MET A 122 -12.54 39.38 20.24
CA MET A 122 -11.98 40.19 21.32
C MET A 122 -12.12 41.69 21.06
N MET A 123 -11.91 42.15 19.82
CA MET A 123 -12.14 43.54 19.47
C MET A 123 -13.62 43.93 19.61
N LYS A 124 -14.53 43.07 19.13
CA LYS A 124 -15.97 43.32 19.25
C LYS A 124 -16.43 43.36 20.71
N LEU A 125 -15.88 42.49 21.55
CA LEU A 125 -16.18 42.47 22.99
C LEU A 125 -15.79 43.80 23.64
N LYS A 126 -14.58 44.32 23.38
CA LYS A 126 -14.13 45.62 23.89
C LYS A 126 -15.00 46.78 23.43
N GLU A 127 -15.44 46.77 22.17
CA GLU A 127 -16.35 47.77 21.64
C GLU A 127 -17.71 47.74 22.37
N LEU A 128 -18.26 46.55 22.62
CA LEU A 128 -19.51 46.39 23.36
C LEU A 128 -19.38 46.82 24.82
N GLU A 129 -18.27 46.51 25.49
CA GLU A 129 -17.96 46.99 26.85
C GLU A 129 -17.92 48.52 26.91
N ALA A 130 -17.21 49.18 25.98
CA ALA A 130 -17.13 50.64 25.92
C ALA A 130 -18.49 51.32 25.62
N ASN A 131 -19.30 50.70 24.75
CA ASN A 131 -20.65 51.16 24.47
C ASN A 131 -21.55 51.02 25.70
N GLN A 132 -21.44 49.90 26.44
CA GLN A 132 -22.17 49.70 27.68
C GLN A 132 -21.83 50.76 28.73
N ASP A 133 -20.55 51.07 28.92
CA ASP A 133 -20.12 52.14 29.84
C ASP A 133 -20.68 53.51 29.45
N THR A 134 -20.72 53.81 28.15
CA THR A 134 -21.29 55.06 27.64
C THR A 134 -22.78 55.15 27.93
N VAL A 135 -23.54 54.09 27.64
CA VAL A 135 -24.98 54.03 27.95
C VAL A 135 -25.22 54.17 29.46
N LEU A 136 -24.38 53.55 30.30
CA LEU A 136 -24.48 53.69 31.76
C LEU A 136 -24.24 55.11 32.25
N ARG A 137 -23.27 55.83 31.66
CA ARG A 137 -23.03 57.25 31.96
C ARG A 137 -24.19 58.12 31.55
N GLU A 138 -24.63 58.02 30.29
CA GLU A 138 -25.79 58.78 29.77
C GLU A 138 -27.04 58.51 30.61
N ASN A 139 -27.28 57.26 31.01
CA ASN A 139 -28.41 56.90 31.87
C ASN A 139 -28.30 57.54 33.26
N SER A 140 -27.08 57.69 33.80
CA SER A 140 -26.84 58.34 35.09
C SER A 140 -27.03 59.86 35.00
N GLU A 141 -26.54 60.50 33.95
CA GLU A 141 -26.76 61.92 33.66
C GLU A 141 -28.27 62.22 33.49
N LEU A 142 -28.99 61.37 32.75
CA LEU A 142 -30.44 61.51 32.60
C LEU A 142 -31.19 61.38 33.93
N LYS A 143 -30.76 60.47 34.82
CA LYS A 143 -31.33 60.34 36.17
C LYS A 143 -31.11 61.60 37.01
N GLU A 144 -29.93 62.22 36.90
CA GLU A 144 -29.62 63.48 37.59
C GLU A 144 -30.47 64.64 37.07
N ILE A 145 -30.64 64.75 35.74
CA ILE A 145 -31.52 65.77 35.13
C ILE A 145 -32.96 65.61 35.62
N ILE A 146 -33.49 64.37 35.65
CA ILE A 146 -34.84 64.12 36.16
C ILE A 146 -34.96 64.55 37.62
N LEU A 147 -33.97 64.24 38.46
CA LEU A 147 -33.96 64.65 39.86
C LEU A 147 -34.03 66.18 40.01
N MET A 148 -33.21 66.93 39.27
CA MET A 148 -33.23 68.40 39.31
C MET A 148 -34.59 68.97 38.86
N LEU A 149 -35.17 68.42 37.79
CA LEU A 149 -36.50 68.83 37.31
C LEU A 149 -37.61 68.53 38.34
N ASP A 150 -37.50 67.41 39.05
CA ASP A 150 -38.42 67.06 40.13
C ASP A 150 -38.28 68.01 41.33
N GLU A 151 -37.05 68.40 41.69
CA GLU A 151 -36.77 69.38 42.76
C GLU A 151 -37.31 70.78 42.41
N GLU A 152 -37.15 71.25 41.18
CA GLU A 152 -37.69 72.54 40.71
C GLU A 152 -39.22 72.56 40.76
N ARG A 153 -39.88 71.48 40.32
CA ARG A 153 -41.34 71.33 40.41
C ARG A 153 -41.84 71.35 41.85
N ASN A 154 -41.03 70.87 42.79
CA ASN A 154 -41.38 70.76 44.21
C ASN A 154 -40.96 72.00 45.05
N GLY A 155 -40.00 72.81 44.59
CA GLY A 155 -39.47 73.99 45.30
C GLY A 155 -40.08 75.34 44.88
N ALA A 156 -40.62 75.44 43.66
CA ALA A 156 -41.32 76.64 43.19
C ALA A 156 -42.81 76.60 43.54
N GLY A 157 -43.12 76.82 44.81
CA GLY A 157 -44.48 77.15 45.25
C GLY A 157 -45.39 75.94 45.43
N SER A 158 -45.51 75.54 46.70
CA SER A 158 -46.73 74.96 47.24
C SER A 158 -47.96 75.75 46.77
N ARG A 159 -48.64 75.25 45.73
CA ARG A 159 -50.07 75.51 45.49
C ARG A 159 -50.71 74.20 45.02
N SER A 160 -51.29 73.53 46.01
CA SER A 160 -52.33 72.52 45.90
C SER A 160 -53.26 72.64 44.69
N SER A 161 -53.51 71.52 44.02
CA SER A 161 -54.83 71.20 43.48
C SER A 161 -55.05 69.69 43.59
N ILE A 162 -55.74 69.34 44.67
CA ILE A 162 -56.62 68.19 44.84
C ILE A 162 -57.57 68.03 43.63
N ASP A 163 -58.06 66.80 43.42
CA ASP A 163 -58.95 66.32 42.34
C ASP A 163 -58.19 65.87 41.06
N SER A 164 -58.03 64.59 40.71
CA SER A 164 -59.02 63.50 40.80
C SER A 164 -58.42 62.17 41.23
N GLN A 165 -58.85 61.71 42.40
CA GLN A 165 -58.93 60.30 42.72
C GLN A 165 -60.16 59.70 42.03
N SER A 166 -59.94 59.09 40.88
CA SER A 166 -60.84 58.11 40.25
C SER A 166 -59.98 57.36 39.22
N SER A 167 -59.66 56.07 39.33
CA SER A 167 -60.35 54.98 40.00
C SER A 167 -59.34 53.86 40.24
N LEU A 168 -59.06 53.57 41.51
CA LEU A 168 -58.57 52.26 41.91
C LEU A 168 -59.67 51.62 42.74
N THR A 169 -60.45 50.70 42.16
CA THR A 169 -60.65 49.31 42.64
C THR A 169 -61.91 48.66 42.06
N ASN A 170 -61.72 47.40 41.63
CA ASN A 170 -62.70 46.32 41.43
C ASN A 170 -63.54 46.39 40.13
N LEU A 171 -63.57 45.41 39.22
CA LEU A 171 -63.50 43.94 39.31
C LEU A 171 -62.91 43.38 37.99
N ASN A 172 -61.87 42.55 38.01
CA ASN A 172 -61.94 41.10 37.84
C ASN A 172 -62.81 40.58 36.67
N GLY A 173 -62.16 40.16 35.58
CA GLY A 173 -62.68 39.15 34.65
C GLY A 173 -62.61 39.52 33.17
N GLY A 174 -61.69 38.90 32.41
CA GLY A 174 -61.79 38.86 30.95
C GLY A 174 -60.47 38.83 30.20
N THR A 175 -59.86 37.65 30.12
CA THR A 175 -59.16 37.09 28.94
C THR A 175 -58.66 38.05 27.85
N GLY A 176 -57.33 38.10 27.67
CA GLY A 176 -56.71 38.74 26.52
C GLY A 176 -55.20 38.56 26.46
N THR A 177 -54.69 37.35 26.71
CA THR A 177 -53.28 37.00 26.45
C THR A 177 -53.03 37.01 24.94
N VAL A 178 -52.64 38.15 24.37
CA VAL A 178 -52.02 38.17 23.04
C VAL A 178 -50.53 37.86 23.23
N ARG A 179 -50.23 36.57 23.37
CA ARG A 179 -48.91 35.99 23.15
C ARG A 179 -49.07 34.97 22.04
N ASP A 180 -48.93 35.42 20.80
CA ASP A 180 -48.76 34.51 19.68
C ASP A 180 -47.26 34.33 19.43
N VAL A 181 -46.71 33.32 20.10
CA VAL A 181 -45.39 32.76 19.86
C VAL A 181 -45.59 31.63 18.85
N GLY A 182 -45.45 31.94 17.57
CA GLY A 182 -45.42 30.96 16.49
C GLY A 182 -44.03 30.34 16.36
N ASP A 183 -43.88 29.10 16.82
CA ASP A 183 -42.73 28.23 16.61
C ASP A 183 -42.84 27.51 15.26
N GLY A 184 -42.27 28.13 14.22
CA GLY A 184 -42.18 27.50 12.91
C GLY A 184 -41.20 26.33 12.88
N SER A 185 -41.67 25.10 13.13
CA SER A 185 -40.93 23.87 12.84
C SER A 185 -41.84 22.70 12.46
N SER A 186 -41.68 22.21 11.24
CA SER A 186 -41.99 20.86 10.75
C SER A 186 -41.17 20.64 9.48
N THR A 187 -40.08 19.88 9.50
CA THR A 187 -39.99 18.43 9.23
C THR A 187 -40.65 18.00 7.92
N SER A 188 -39.82 17.64 6.92
CA SER A 188 -40.16 16.67 5.88
C SER A 188 -38.88 16.02 5.37
N SER A 189 -38.63 14.82 5.88
CA SER A 189 -37.61 13.88 5.48
C SER A 189 -38.13 13.03 4.32
N THR A 190 -37.46 13.08 3.18
CA THR A 190 -37.52 12.10 2.08
C THR A 190 -36.14 12.10 1.40
N GLY A 191 -35.46 11.01 1.08
CA GLY A 191 -35.61 9.61 1.42
C GLY A 191 -34.21 9.00 1.26
N SER A 192 -33.84 8.09 2.17
CA SER A 192 -32.65 7.26 2.05
C SER A 192 -33.09 5.90 1.54
N ALA A 193 -32.68 5.56 0.32
CA ALA A 193 -32.70 4.25 -0.30
C ALA A 193 -31.77 4.38 -1.52
N GLY A 194 -30.80 3.53 -1.81
CA GLY A 194 -30.22 2.36 -1.20
C GLY A 194 -29.06 1.98 -2.12
N SER A 195 -27.96 1.49 -1.57
CA SER A 195 -26.99 0.66 -2.30
C SER A 195 -27.10 -0.74 -1.70
N PRO A 196 -27.09 -1.82 -2.51
CA PRO A 196 -25.79 -2.31 -2.97
C PRO A 196 -25.74 -3.02 -4.34
N ASP A 197 -24.47 -3.23 -4.73
CA ASP A 197 -23.86 -4.32 -5.50
C ASP A 197 -23.78 -4.32 -7.04
N HIS A 198 -22.51 -4.23 -7.46
CA HIS A 198 -21.80 -5.02 -8.48
C HIS A 198 -22.62 -5.71 -9.56
N HIS A 199 -22.44 -5.28 -10.82
CA HIS A 199 -22.24 -6.21 -11.93
C HIS A 199 -21.22 -5.70 -12.94
N ASN A 200 -20.34 -6.63 -13.28
CA ASN A 200 -19.22 -6.58 -14.19
C ASN A 200 -19.73 -6.57 -15.64
N HIS A 201 -19.44 -5.52 -16.44
CA HIS A 201 -19.43 -5.70 -17.89
C HIS A 201 -18.41 -4.84 -18.64
N ASN A 202 -17.43 -5.58 -19.12
CA ASN A 202 -16.50 -5.35 -20.21
C ASN A 202 -17.19 -4.81 -21.48
N HIS A 203 -16.82 -3.62 -21.97
CA HIS A 203 -16.78 -3.38 -23.42
C HIS A 203 -15.85 -2.22 -23.84
N ASN A 204 -14.88 -2.58 -24.67
CA ASN A 204 -14.15 -1.70 -25.57
C ASN A 204 -15.11 -0.99 -26.55
N HIS A 205 -14.91 0.29 -26.85
CA HIS A 205 -14.38 0.79 -28.14
C HIS A 205 -14.65 2.30 -28.38
N ILE A 206 -13.56 2.99 -28.72
CA ILE A 206 -13.40 4.01 -29.79
C ILE A 206 -14.20 5.33 -29.72
N HIS A 207 -13.50 6.47 -29.62
CA HIS A 207 -13.38 7.45 -30.72
C HIS A 207 -12.44 8.63 -30.40
N LYS A 208 -11.74 9.01 -31.46
CA LYS A 208 -10.79 10.11 -31.72
C LYS A 208 -11.46 11.51 -31.63
N PRO A 209 -10.68 12.60 -31.52
CA PRO A 209 -10.74 13.58 -32.61
C PRO A 209 -9.38 14.17 -33.01
N THR A 210 -9.35 14.75 -34.22
CA THR A 210 -8.20 15.31 -34.93
C THR A 210 -8.45 16.79 -35.24
N ALA A 211 -7.36 17.59 -35.22
CA ALA A 211 -7.14 18.90 -35.87
C ALA A 211 -7.94 20.12 -35.30
N GLU A 212 -7.43 21.36 -35.21
CA GLU A 212 -6.34 22.04 -35.91
C GLU A 212 -5.93 23.37 -35.20
N ASN A 213 -4.67 23.79 -35.40
CA ASN A 213 -4.11 25.15 -35.52
C ASN A 213 -4.29 26.25 -34.43
N SER A 214 -3.17 26.67 -33.82
CA SER A 214 -2.74 28.09 -33.75
C SER A 214 -1.30 28.24 -33.25
N LYS A 215 -0.55 29.09 -33.96
CA LYS A 215 0.88 29.39 -33.89
C LYS A 215 1.07 30.67 -33.05
N LEU A 216 2.15 30.78 -32.25
CA LEU A 216 2.99 31.99 -32.02
C LEU A 216 3.88 31.83 -30.75
N GLY A 217 5.22 31.92 -30.93
CA GLY A 217 6.13 32.60 -29.99
C GLY A 217 7.00 31.76 -29.00
N PRO A 218 8.35 31.84 -29.05
CA PRO A 218 9.28 31.09 -28.18
C PRO A 218 9.99 31.95 -27.11
N THR A 219 10.32 31.37 -25.96
CA THR A 219 11.43 31.67 -24.99
C THR A 219 11.08 30.95 -23.66
N MET A 220 11.88 30.11 -23.01
CA MET A 220 13.26 30.28 -22.57
C MET A 220 13.90 28.89 -22.34
N ARG A 221 15.14 28.71 -22.81
CA ARG A 221 15.98 27.53 -22.58
C ARG A 221 16.60 27.54 -21.17
N ARG A 222 16.66 26.37 -20.54
CA ARG A 222 17.71 25.88 -19.61
C ARG A 222 17.51 24.35 -19.51
N SER A 223 18.11 23.55 -20.40
CA SER A 223 19.43 22.91 -20.27
C SER A 223 19.69 22.30 -18.89
N MET A 224 19.56 20.97 -18.82
CA MET A 224 20.58 20.10 -18.23
C MET A 224 20.47 18.74 -18.94
N ASP A 225 21.46 18.47 -19.78
CA ASP A 225 21.66 17.19 -20.44
C ASP A 225 22.22 16.15 -19.44
N ASP A 226 21.96 14.89 -19.80
CA ASP A 226 22.83 13.73 -19.64
C ASP A 226 22.81 12.94 -18.32
N LEU A 227 22.20 11.75 -18.35
CA LEU A 227 22.76 10.46 -17.92
C LEU A 227 21.90 9.32 -18.48
N SER A 228 22.05 9.00 -19.76
CA SER A 228 21.66 7.68 -20.29
C SER A 228 22.92 6.94 -20.74
N ALA A 229 23.46 6.08 -19.86
CA ALA A 229 24.55 5.18 -20.23
C ALA A 229 24.00 3.93 -20.95
N PRO A 230 24.61 3.46 -22.05
CA PRO A 230 24.21 2.24 -22.73
C PRO A 230 24.66 0.99 -21.97
N HIS A 231 23.82 -0.04 -21.92
CA HIS A 231 24.19 -1.39 -21.49
C HIS A 231 25.15 -2.02 -22.52
N HIS A 232 26.45 -1.95 -22.26
CA HIS A 232 27.42 -2.78 -22.95
C HIS A 232 27.33 -4.22 -22.40
N HIS A 233 26.77 -5.11 -23.21
CA HIS A 233 26.95 -6.55 -23.08
C HIS A 233 28.45 -6.87 -23.12
N ARG A 234 29.01 -7.35 -22.01
CA ARG A 234 30.33 -7.98 -21.98
C ARG A 234 30.14 -9.48 -21.94
N SER A 235 30.30 -10.12 -23.10
CA SER A 235 30.42 -11.57 -23.25
C SER A 235 31.66 -12.07 -22.49
N ILE A 236 31.50 -13.11 -21.68
CA ILE A 236 32.60 -13.83 -21.05
C ILE A 236 33.13 -14.86 -22.08
N PRO A 237 34.42 -14.87 -22.43
CA PRO A 237 34.99 -15.94 -23.23
C PRO A 237 35.38 -17.12 -22.33
N ASN A 238 34.92 -18.31 -22.74
CA ASN A 238 35.44 -19.60 -22.29
C ASN A 238 36.92 -19.75 -22.67
N GLY A 239 37.70 -20.35 -21.78
CA GLY A 239 38.95 -21.02 -22.15
C GLY A 239 40.06 -20.92 -21.10
N LEU A 240 40.23 -21.98 -20.31
CA LEU A 240 41.54 -22.33 -19.75
C LEU A 240 41.74 -23.85 -19.90
N ASN A 241 42.51 -24.19 -20.93
CA ASN A 241 43.35 -25.39 -20.99
C ASN A 241 44.70 -25.05 -20.34
N GLY A 242 45.29 -26.02 -19.64
CA GLY A 242 46.74 -26.15 -19.48
C GLY A 242 47.30 -25.93 -18.08
N GLU A 243 47.38 -27.02 -17.30
CA GLU A 243 48.64 -27.63 -16.85
C GLU A 243 48.41 -29.13 -16.61
#